data_AF-A0A922ZY54-F1
#
_entry.id   AF-A0A922ZY54-F1
#
_cell.length_a   1.000
_cell.length_b   1.000
_cell.length_c   1.000
_cell.angle_alpha   90.00
_cell.angle_beta   90.00
_cell.angle_gamma   90.00
#
_symmetry.space_group_name_H-M   'P 1'
#
loop_
_entity.id
_entity.type
_entity.pdbx_description
1 polymer ?
#
loop_
_entity_poly.entity_id
_entity_poly.type
_entity_poly.pdbx_seq_one_letter_code
_entity_poly.pdbx_strand_id
1 'polypeptide(L)'
;MKKIIKAVDRVVYYVVFKLGLLIGCILACFRWNRMTRILMRFNAKTVLLMRGGRRKDTIEEIGWEWKRMFPLESMQEIMAMDDHTVYMRTHTWCPLRGTGDVHACHQLMEFDRALLETIGGRLVVLRSQAQPNVKNCEIAIRMSGKSIDDLLAVQSRNRQ
;
A
#
# COMPACT_ATOMS: atom_id res chain seq x y z
N MET A 1 27.50 -1.53 -9.58
CA MET A 1 26.15 -0.98 -9.86
C MET A 1 25.06 -1.45 -8.89
N LYS A 2 24.78 -2.76 -8.75
CA LYS A 2 23.73 -3.29 -7.85
C LYS A 2 23.85 -2.86 -6.36
N LYS A 3 25.08 -2.74 -5.83
CA LYS A 3 25.32 -2.28 -4.44
C LYS A 3 24.98 -0.80 -4.23
N ILE A 4 25.23 0.05 -5.23
CA ILE A 4 24.95 1.51 -5.17
C ILE A 4 23.43 1.74 -5.20
N ILE A 5 22.71 1.04 -6.07
CA ILE A 5 21.23 1.10 -6.13
C ILE A 5 20.62 0.68 -4.79
N LYS A 6 21.11 -0.42 -4.19
CA LYS A 6 20.67 -0.86 -2.85
C LYS A 6 20.96 0.17 -1.75
N ALA A 7 22.08 0.90 -1.83
CA ALA A 7 22.40 1.95 -0.88
C ALA A 7 21.48 3.17 -1.03
N VAL A 8 21.23 3.61 -2.27
CA VAL A 8 20.28 4.70 -2.57
C VAL A 8 18.86 4.33 -2.12
N ASP A 9 18.43 3.10 -2.37
CA ASP A 9 17.13 2.59 -1.93
C ASP A 9 16.96 2.64 -0.41
N ARG A 10 17.98 2.17 0.31
CA ARG A 10 17.93 2.05 1.76
C ARG A 10 18.08 3.40 2.47
N VAL A 11 18.84 4.34 1.91
CA VAL A 11 19.13 5.63 2.58
C VAL A 11 18.21 6.72 2.09
N VAL A 12 18.13 6.94 0.78
CA VAL A 12 17.37 8.07 0.23
C VAL A 12 15.89 7.70 0.12
N TYR A 13 15.59 6.61 -0.57
CA TYR A 13 14.19 6.27 -0.84
C TYR A 13 13.43 5.88 0.42
N TYR A 14 14.04 5.12 1.34
CA TYR A 14 13.41 4.82 2.64
C TYR A 14 13.08 6.09 3.45
N VAL A 15 13.99 7.07 3.50
CA VAL A 15 13.75 8.34 4.21
C VAL A 15 12.63 9.13 3.53
N VAL A 16 12.66 9.27 2.21
CA VAL A 16 11.60 9.95 1.45
C VAL A 16 10.26 9.25 1.64
N PHE A 17 10.23 7.91 1.59
CA PHE A 17 9.03 7.10 1.84
C PHE A 17 8.46 7.35 3.24
N LYS A 18 9.31 7.36 4.27
CA LYS A 18 8.90 7.65 5.66
C LYS A 18 8.36 9.08 5.83
N LEU A 19 9.03 10.07 5.27
CA LEU A 19 8.58 11.47 5.33
C LEU A 19 7.24 11.64 4.59
N GLY A 20 7.11 11.06 3.40
CA GLY A 20 5.86 11.05 2.65
C GLY A 20 4.71 10.39 3.42
N LEU A 21 4.98 9.27 4.10
CA LEU A 21 4.02 8.59 4.97
C LEU A 21 3.58 9.47 6.14
N LEU A 22 4.53 10.17 6.80
CA LEU A 22 4.23 11.05 7.93
C LEU A 22 3.41 12.28 7.51
N ILE A 23 3.83 12.97 6.45
CA ILE A 23 3.10 14.13 5.92
C ILE A 23 1.70 13.69 5.47
N GLY A 24 1.60 12.59 4.71
CA GLY A 24 0.32 12.03 4.31
C GLY A 24 -0.59 11.68 5.49
N CYS A 25 -0.02 11.11 6.56
CA CYS A 25 -0.74 10.81 7.79
C CYS A 25 -1.30 12.08 8.44
N ILE A 26 -0.51 13.14 8.56
CA ILE A 26 -0.95 14.42 9.13
C ILE A 26 -2.16 14.94 8.33
N LEU A 27 -2.03 15.06 7.00
CA LEU A 27 -3.13 15.53 6.14
C LEU A 27 -4.39 14.66 6.27
N ALA A 28 -4.21 13.33 6.37
CA ALA A 28 -5.31 12.37 6.50
C ALA A 28 -6.05 12.51 7.84
N CYS A 29 -5.33 12.68 8.95
CA CYS A 29 -5.91 12.91 10.28
C CYS A 29 -6.70 14.23 10.33
N PHE A 30 -6.22 15.28 9.65
CA PHE A 30 -6.96 16.55 9.49
C PHE A 30 -8.12 16.47 8.49
N ARG A 31 -8.43 15.28 7.93
CA ARG A 31 -9.49 15.03 6.94
C ARG A 31 -9.36 15.86 5.66
N TRP A 32 -8.14 16.30 5.32
CA TRP A 32 -7.85 16.94 4.03
C TRP A 32 -7.72 15.90 2.92
N ASN A 33 -8.82 15.18 2.67
CA ASN A 33 -8.88 14.00 1.79
C ASN A 33 -8.36 14.31 0.39
N ARG A 34 -8.68 15.49 -0.17
CA ARG A 34 -8.23 15.91 -1.50
C ARG A 34 -6.71 16.09 -1.55
N MET A 35 -6.14 16.79 -0.57
CA MET A 35 -4.68 17.02 -0.49
C MET A 35 -3.94 15.72 -0.24
N THR A 36 -4.45 14.88 0.67
CA THR A 36 -3.90 13.54 0.95
C THR A 36 -3.85 12.71 -0.34
N ARG A 37 -4.96 12.65 -1.09
CA ARG A 37 -5.04 11.90 -2.35
C ARG A 37 -4.06 12.42 -3.40
N ILE A 38 -3.96 13.75 -3.58
CA ILE A 38 -3.03 14.35 -4.53
C ILE A 38 -1.59 13.97 -4.18
N LEU A 39 -1.20 14.13 -2.90
CA LEU A 39 0.14 13.79 -2.43
C LEU A 39 0.44 12.30 -2.61
N MET A 40 -0.48 11.42 -2.20
CA MET A 40 -0.28 9.97 -2.29
C MET A 40 -0.17 9.48 -3.74
N ARG A 41 -1.02 9.99 -4.64
CA ARG A 41 -0.94 9.65 -6.08
C ARG A 41 0.34 10.21 -6.71
N PHE A 42 0.78 11.40 -6.32
CA PHE A 42 2.05 11.96 -6.78
C PHE A 42 3.23 11.08 -6.34
N ASN A 43 3.28 10.70 -5.06
CA ASN A 43 4.30 9.79 -4.54
C ASN A 43 4.29 8.45 -5.29
N ALA A 44 3.11 7.86 -5.54
CA ALA A 44 2.98 6.63 -6.29
C ALA A 44 3.52 6.75 -7.72
N LYS A 45 3.20 7.84 -8.42
CA LYS A 45 3.74 8.12 -9.78
C LYS A 45 5.26 8.22 -9.80
N THR A 46 5.84 8.92 -8.82
CA THR A 46 7.30 9.03 -8.69
C THR A 46 7.94 7.66 -8.48
N VAL A 47 7.36 6.81 -7.64
CA VAL A 47 7.83 5.44 -7.42
C VAL A 47 7.74 4.60 -8.68
N LEU A 48 6.60 4.63 -9.38
CA LEU A 48 6.41 3.92 -10.65
C LEU A 48 7.46 4.34 -11.69
N LEU A 49 7.73 5.64 -11.82
CA LEU A 49 8.75 6.14 -12.72
C LEU A 49 10.15 5.65 -12.34
N MET A 50 10.54 5.84 -11.07
CA MET A 50 11.88 5.45 -10.58
C MET A 50 12.12 3.94 -10.64
N ARG A 51 11.08 3.13 -10.43
CA ARG A 51 11.15 1.67 -10.38
C ARG A 51 10.83 0.99 -11.70
N GLY A 52 10.49 1.77 -12.74
CA GLY A 52 10.02 1.24 -14.01
C GLY A 52 8.79 0.34 -13.84
N GLY A 53 7.87 0.74 -12.97
CA GLY A 53 6.63 0.01 -12.72
C GLY A 53 5.79 -0.08 -13.99
N ARG A 54 5.38 -1.29 -14.35
CA ARG A 54 4.60 -1.58 -15.55
C ARG A 54 3.46 -2.53 -15.22
N ARG A 55 2.43 -2.48 -16.05
CA ARG A 55 1.32 -3.43 -16.00
C ARG A 55 1.84 -4.87 -16.10
N LYS A 56 1.25 -5.75 -15.31
CA LYS A 56 1.48 -7.18 -15.27
C LYS A 56 0.21 -7.93 -15.64
N ASP A 57 0.38 -9.14 -16.16
CA ASP A 57 -0.72 -9.91 -16.75
C ASP A 57 -1.20 -11.03 -15.83
N THR A 58 -0.41 -11.41 -14.82
CA THR A 58 -0.77 -12.44 -13.83
C THR A 58 -0.83 -11.87 -12.41
N ILE A 59 -1.64 -12.49 -11.55
CA ILE A 59 -1.77 -12.04 -10.15
C ILE A 59 -0.47 -12.21 -9.34
N GLU A 60 0.29 -13.27 -9.63
CA GLU A 60 1.59 -13.51 -9.03
C GLU A 60 2.56 -12.37 -9.37
N GLU A 61 2.68 -12.01 -10.65
CA GLU A 61 3.54 -10.90 -11.07
C GLU A 61 3.10 -9.57 -10.48
N ILE A 62 1.79 -9.31 -10.36
CA ILE A 62 1.26 -8.11 -9.69
C ILE A 62 1.72 -8.06 -8.24
N GLY A 63 1.60 -9.18 -7.50
CA GLY A 63 2.00 -9.27 -6.09
C GLY A 63 3.49 -9.01 -5.89
N TRP A 64 4.33 -9.65 -6.70
CA TRP A 64 5.78 -9.45 -6.67
C TRP A 64 6.17 -8.03 -7.09
N GLU A 65 5.52 -7.48 -8.11
CA GLU A 65 5.78 -6.12 -8.59
C GLU A 65 5.42 -5.09 -7.52
N TRP A 66 4.27 -5.23 -6.85
CA TRP A 66 3.89 -4.36 -5.73
C TRP A 66 4.92 -4.44 -4.59
N LYS A 67 5.33 -5.65 -4.17
CA LYS A 67 6.38 -5.85 -3.14
C LYS A 67 7.71 -5.19 -3.53
N ARG A 68 8.10 -5.24 -4.81
CA ARG A 68 9.32 -4.62 -5.35
C ARG A 68 9.29 -3.08 -5.31
N MET A 69 8.11 -2.46 -5.25
CA MET A 69 8.00 -0.99 -5.20
C MET A 69 8.47 -0.40 -3.87
N PHE A 70 8.56 -1.18 -2.81
CA PHE A 70 8.93 -0.69 -1.48
C PHE A 70 10.45 -0.59 -1.29
N PRO A 71 10.92 0.32 -0.40
CA PRO A 71 12.36 0.49 -0.15
C PRO A 71 13.07 -0.77 0.36
N LEU A 72 12.35 -1.59 1.13
CA LEU A 72 12.86 -2.84 1.67
C LEU A 72 11.86 -3.95 1.34
N GLU A 73 12.36 -5.00 0.71
CA GLU A 73 11.53 -6.15 0.34
C GLU A 73 10.85 -6.81 1.55
N SER A 74 11.49 -6.79 2.72
CA SER A 74 10.96 -7.31 3.99
C SER A 74 9.76 -6.53 4.54
N MET A 75 9.41 -5.37 3.96
CA MET A 75 8.22 -4.62 4.37
C MET A 75 6.93 -5.34 4.03
N GLN A 76 6.94 -6.18 2.99
CA GLN A 76 5.76 -6.84 2.47
C GLN A 76 5.99 -8.35 2.43
N GLU A 77 5.00 -9.13 2.80
CA GLU A 77 5.05 -10.59 2.83
C GLU A 77 3.86 -11.12 2.03
N ILE A 78 4.11 -12.05 1.11
CA ILE A 78 3.03 -12.81 0.45
C ILE A 78 2.65 -13.94 1.40
N MET A 79 1.38 -13.99 1.81
CA MET A 79 0.87 -15.02 2.72
C MET A 79 0.26 -16.19 1.96
N ALA A 80 -0.50 -15.90 0.91
CA ALA A 80 -1.21 -16.88 0.09
C ALA A 80 -1.59 -16.23 -1.24
N MET A 81 -1.91 -17.05 -2.24
CA MET A 81 -2.48 -16.60 -3.51
C MET A 81 -3.45 -17.65 -4.07
N ASP A 82 -4.45 -17.16 -4.78
CA ASP A 82 -5.35 -17.93 -5.65
C ASP A 82 -5.24 -17.38 -7.08
N ASP A 83 -6.08 -17.86 -8.00
CA ASP A 83 -6.07 -17.49 -9.43
C ASP A 83 -6.20 -15.98 -9.69
N HIS A 84 -6.84 -15.24 -8.77
CA HIS A 84 -7.21 -13.84 -8.98
C HIS A 84 -6.81 -12.91 -7.83
N THR A 85 -6.34 -13.45 -6.71
CA THR A 85 -6.05 -12.69 -5.49
C THR A 85 -4.71 -13.10 -4.91
N VAL A 86 -3.90 -12.11 -4.51
CA VAL A 86 -2.76 -12.33 -3.62
C VAL A 86 -3.03 -11.66 -2.27
N TYR A 87 -2.83 -12.43 -1.20
CA TYR A 87 -3.00 -11.99 0.17
C TYR A 87 -1.65 -11.63 0.74
N MET A 88 -1.55 -10.41 1.28
CA MET A 88 -0.28 -9.86 1.73
C MET A 88 -0.35 -9.29 3.13
N ARG A 89 0.79 -9.32 3.81
CA ARG A 89 1.00 -8.69 5.11
C ARG A 89 2.03 -7.59 5.01
N THR A 90 1.70 -6.44 5.60
CA THR A 90 2.60 -5.29 5.66
C THR A 90 3.21 -5.17 7.06
N HIS A 91 4.53 -5.26 7.13
CA HIS A 91 5.35 -5.08 8.33
C HIS A 91 5.87 -3.64 8.49
N THR A 92 5.51 -2.74 7.55
CA THR A 92 5.83 -1.32 7.65
C THR A 92 5.20 -0.71 8.90
N TRP A 93 6.02 -0.09 9.74
CA TRP A 93 5.54 0.73 10.85
C TRP A 93 4.63 1.85 10.34
N CYS A 94 3.44 1.96 10.91
CA CYS A 94 2.40 2.91 10.52
C CYS A 94 2.17 3.94 11.64
N PRO A 95 2.16 5.25 11.32
CA PRO A 95 1.87 6.30 12.31
C PRO A 95 0.44 6.27 12.86
N LEU A 96 -0.49 5.61 12.16
CA LEU A 96 -1.87 5.44 12.62
C LEU A 96 -2.05 4.22 13.55
N ARG A 97 -0.98 3.50 13.90
CA ARG A 97 -1.09 2.25 14.66
C ARG A 97 -1.84 2.47 15.97
N GLY A 98 -2.94 1.72 16.17
CA GLY A 98 -3.75 1.74 17.39
C GLY A 98 -4.60 2.99 17.61
N THR A 99 -4.67 3.93 16.66
CA THR A 99 -5.41 5.19 16.85
C THR A 99 -6.93 5.04 16.72
N GLY A 100 -7.41 3.94 16.12
CA GLY A 100 -8.81 3.75 15.73
C GLY A 100 -9.20 4.48 14.44
N ASP A 101 -8.35 5.33 13.87
CA ASP A 101 -8.68 6.15 12.70
C ASP A 101 -8.52 5.38 11.38
N VAL A 102 -9.48 4.47 11.14
CA VAL A 102 -9.58 3.69 9.90
C VAL A 102 -9.87 4.59 8.69
N HIS A 103 -10.47 5.78 8.88
CA HIS A 103 -10.72 6.73 7.80
C HIS A 103 -9.41 7.34 7.29
N ALA A 104 -8.57 7.86 8.19
CA ALA A 104 -7.24 8.39 7.83
C ALA A 104 -6.39 7.29 7.18
N CYS A 105 -6.46 6.05 7.70
CA CYS A 105 -5.79 4.92 7.10
C CYS A 105 -6.26 4.67 5.66
N HIS A 106 -7.57 4.68 5.41
CA HIS A 106 -8.11 4.57 4.05
C HIS A 106 -7.56 5.66 3.11
N GLN A 107 -7.44 6.91 3.57
CA GLN A 107 -6.89 7.96 2.71
C GLN A 107 -5.39 7.73 2.42
N LEU A 108 -4.63 7.26 3.40
CA LEU A 108 -3.20 7.00 3.27
C LEU A 108 -2.90 5.86 2.28
N MET A 109 -3.74 4.83 2.26
CA MET A 109 -3.64 3.70 1.32
C MET A 109 -3.92 4.07 -0.15
N GLU A 110 -4.21 5.34 -0.45
CA GLU A 110 -4.27 5.82 -1.83
C GLU A 110 -2.94 5.64 -2.58
N PHE A 111 -1.81 5.68 -1.86
CA PHE A 111 -0.51 5.41 -2.44
C PHE A 111 -0.49 4.03 -3.10
N ASP A 112 -0.86 3.00 -2.33
CA ASP A 112 -0.94 1.62 -2.79
C ASP A 112 -1.99 1.43 -3.89
N ARG A 113 -3.16 2.07 -3.78
CA ARG A 113 -4.17 2.02 -4.85
C ARG A 113 -3.62 2.55 -6.16
N ALA A 114 -2.92 3.68 -6.15
CA ALA A 114 -2.39 4.31 -7.35
C ALA A 114 -1.26 3.47 -7.98
N LEU A 115 -0.44 2.79 -7.17
CA LEU A 115 0.52 1.80 -7.67
C LEU A 115 -0.22 0.65 -8.37
N LEU A 116 -1.19 0.05 -7.67
CA LEU A 116 -1.92 -1.13 -8.13
C LEU A 116 -2.76 -0.85 -9.38
N GLU A 117 -3.39 0.32 -9.47
CA GLU A 117 -4.10 0.80 -10.66
C GLU A 117 -3.21 0.73 -11.90
N THR A 118 -1.93 1.10 -11.78
CA THR A 118 -0.97 1.06 -12.89
C THR A 118 -0.49 -0.35 -13.19
N ILE A 119 -0.19 -1.16 -12.17
CA ILE A 119 0.40 -2.49 -12.37
C ILE A 119 -0.65 -3.59 -12.65
N GLY A 120 -1.94 -3.29 -12.56
CA GLY A 120 -3.03 -4.19 -12.97
C GLY A 120 -3.83 -4.81 -11.82
N GLY A 121 -3.71 -4.29 -10.60
CA GLY A 121 -4.42 -4.78 -9.41
C GLY A 121 -5.38 -3.77 -8.78
N ARG A 122 -6.17 -4.25 -7.84
CA ARG A 122 -7.06 -3.49 -6.96
C ARG A 122 -6.77 -3.82 -5.52
N LEU A 123 -6.57 -2.80 -4.70
CA LEU A 123 -6.32 -2.96 -3.27
C LEU A 123 -7.61 -3.15 -2.49
N VAL A 124 -7.62 -4.14 -1.60
CA VAL A 124 -8.57 -4.25 -0.50
C VAL A 124 -7.80 -4.38 0.81
N VAL A 125 -8.06 -3.49 1.77
CA VAL A 125 -7.48 -3.60 3.10
C VAL A 125 -8.39 -4.48 3.95
N LEU A 126 -7.90 -5.66 4.35
CA LEU A 126 -8.67 -6.62 5.15
C LEU A 126 -8.57 -6.30 6.64
N ARG A 127 -7.36 -5.96 7.11
CA ARG A 127 -7.07 -5.51 8.47
C ARG A 127 -6.08 -4.37 8.44
N SER A 128 -6.29 -3.38 9.29
CA SER A 128 -5.41 -2.21 9.37
C SER A 128 -4.77 -2.10 10.75
N GLN A 129 -3.50 -1.72 10.79
CA GLN A 129 -2.82 -1.32 12.03
C GLN A 129 -3.53 -0.18 12.77
N ALA A 130 -4.37 0.61 12.09
CA ALA A 130 -5.19 1.61 12.75
C ALA A 130 -6.23 1.02 13.70
N GLN A 131 -6.63 -0.23 13.50
CA GLN A 131 -7.55 -0.92 14.40
C GLN A 131 -6.84 -1.30 15.71
N PRO A 132 -7.56 -1.34 16.84
CA PRO A 132 -7.04 -1.89 18.08
C PRO A 132 -6.53 -3.33 17.90
N ASN A 133 -5.42 -3.67 18.54
CA ASN A 133 -4.84 -5.02 18.58
C ASN A 133 -4.39 -5.61 17.21
N VAL A 134 -4.32 -4.80 16.14
CA VAL A 134 -3.78 -5.23 14.85
C VAL A 134 -2.31 -4.79 14.74
N LYS A 135 -1.38 -5.76 14.76
CA LYS A 135 0.07 -5.48 14.71
C LYS A 135 0.58 -5.13 13.32
N ASN A 136 0.03 -5.78 12.29
CA ASN A 136 0.41 -5.65 10.88
C ASN A 136 -0.85 -5.50 10.03
N CYS A 137 -0.77 -4.72 8.94
CA CYS A 137 -1.89 -4.65 8.01
C CYS A 137 -1.94 -5.95 7.22
N GLU A 138 -3.15 -6.41 6.92
CA GLU A 138 -3.40 -7.51 5.99
C GLU A 138 -4.23 -6.95 4.84
N ILE A 139 -3.76 -7.18 3.61
CA ILE A 139 -4.39 -6.68 2.40
C ILE A 139 -4.63 -7.84 1.44
N ALA A 140 -5.61 -7.68 0.56
CA ALA A 140 -5.76 -8.45 -0.65
C ALA A 140 -5.48 -7.53 -1.84
N ILE A 141 -4.77 -8.05 -2.81
CA ILE A 141 -4.67 -7.45 -4.13
C ILE A 141 -5.46 -8.36 -5.06
N ARG A 142 -6.52 -7.83 -5.68
CA ARG A 142 -7.36 -8.53 -6.65
C ARG A 142 -6.98 -8.08 -8.06
N MET A 143 -6.94 -8.98 -9.02
CA MET A 143 -6.70 -8.64 -10.43
C MET A 143 -7.75 -7.63 -10.93
N SER A 144 -7.31 -6.61 -11.67
CA SER A 144 -8.22 -5.62 -12.25
C SER A 144 -9.28 -6.26 -13.16
N GLY A 145 -10.51 -5.77 -13.08
CA GLY A 145 -11.67 -6.32 -13.81
C GLY A 145 -12.38 -7.48 -13.10
N LYS A 146 -11.81 -8.05 -12.04
CA LYS A 146 -12.50 -9.04 -11.20
C LYS A 146 -13.31 -8.33 -10.09
N SER A 147 -14.42 -8.94 -9.68
CA SER A 147 -15.20 -8.49 -8.51
C SER A 147 -14.34 -8.53 -7.24
N ILE A 148 -14.71 -7.75 -6.23
CA ILE A 148 -14.09 -7.75 -4.89
C ILE A 148 -15.15 -8.02 -3.80
N ASP A 149 -16.37 -8.40 -4.17
CA ASP A 149 -17.50 -8.49 -3.24
C ASP A 149 -17.32 -9.61 -2.21
N ASP A 150 -16.51 -10.62 -2.54
CA ASP A 150 -16.09 -11.70 -1.65
C ASP A 150 -15.02 -11.24 -0.62
N LEU A 151 -14.42 -10.06 -0.80
CA LEU A 151 -13.38 -9.52 0.06
C LEU A 151 -13.96 -8.53 1.07
N LEU A 152 -13.88 -8.86 2.36
CA LEU A 152 -14.37 -8.01 3.45
C LEU A 152 -13.41 -6.88 3.78
N ALA A 153 -13.62 -5.71 3.17
CA ALA A 153 -12.85 -4.50 3.43
C ALA A 153 -12.98 -3.99 4.89
N VAL A 154 -11.92 -3.41 5.43
CA VAL A 154 -11.91 -2.89 6.80
C VAL A 154 -12.91 -1.72 7.00
N GLN A 155 -13.16 -0.91 5.97
CA GLN A 155 -14.12 0.21 6.09
C GLN A 155 -15.57 -0.24 6.14
N SER A 156 -15.93 -1.42 5.59
CA SER A 156 -17.31 -1.89 5.63
C SER A 156 -17.70 -2.40 7.02
N ARG A 157 -16.73 -2.76 7.87
CA ARG A 157 -16.96 -3.24 9.24
C ARG A 157 -17.31 -2.13 10.25
N ASN A 158 -16.93 -0.88 9.97
CA ASN A 158 -17.21 0.26 10.85
C ASN A 158 -18.55 0.97 10.52
N ARG A 159 -19.35 0.44 9.59
CA ARG A 159 -20.69 0.94 9.26
C ARG A 159 -21.83 0.07 9.82
N GLN A 160 -21.48 -0.96 10.58
CA GLN A 160 -22.40 -1.75 11.41
C GLN A 160 -22.23 -1.31 12.86
#